data_AF-A0A327KME3-F1
#
_entry.id   AF-A0A327KME3-F1
#
_cell.length_a   1.000
_cell.length_b   1.000
_cell.length_c   1.000
_cell.angle_alpha   90.00
_cell.angle_beta   90.00
_cell.angle_gamma   90.00
#
_symmetry.space_group_name_H-M   'P 1'
#
loop_
_entity.id
_entity.type
_entity.pdbx_description
1 polymer ?
#
loop_
_entity_poly.entity_id
_entity_poly.type
_entity_poly.pdbx_seq_one_letter_code
_entity_poly.pdbx_strand_id
1 'polypeptide(L)'
;AIAVPGAIVQIGVATAMGAGLAWALGWSLPAGLVFGLALSVASTVVLLRALQERRLVETERGKIAVGWLIVEDLAMVLALVLLPALATAFGTAGPGGASGDGHAVGGLFGVALDLGVGGILAVTVLKVVGFVLFMLVVGRRVIPWILHYVAHTGSRELFRLAVLAIALGVAFGAAKLFGVSFALGAFFAGMILSESELSHRAAEESLPLRDAFAVLFFVSVGMLFDPSTLWREPVAVLGTLFIIVIGKSVAAFVIVRAFGHPTGTALTVSASLAQIGEFSFILAELGVGLKLLPDAARDLVLAGAILSILINPLVFAGVRALKGRLDLRMPEAAPGNAAPSAPAAAQASPARTAVEVEPLVTTALSGHTVLVGHGRVGSLVADALAAAGTPFLVIEDADVPLAALRARGTETLVGNAADPEVLAAANLGAARRLVLAIPNAFEAGQVVQQAKVANPSIEIVARAHSDAEVEHLASLGASTVIMGEREIARGIVERIEAGAPADPDEPAVARTETV
;
A
#
# COMPACT_ATOMS: atom_id res chain seq x y z
N ALA A 1 -4.28 -10.18 -9.93
CA ALA A 1 -4.51 -10.19 -11.39
C ALA A 1 -5.39 -9.02 -11.86
N ILE A 2 -6.44 -8.62 -11.13
CA ILE A 2 -7.36 -7.54 -11.56
C ILE A 2 -6.73 -6.14 -11.64
N ALA A 3 -5.74 -5.82 -10.80
CA ALA A 3 -5.18 -4.47 -10.66
C ALA A 3 -4.73 -3.83 -11.98
N VAL A 4 -3.98 -4.56 -12.82
CA VAL A 4 -3.45 -4.04 -14.09
C VAL A 4 -4.55 -3.77 -15.12
N PRO A 5 -5.38 -4.74 -15.54
CA PRO A 5 -6.45 -4.48 -16.50
C PRO A 5 -7.49 -3.51 -15.94
N GLY A 6 -7.76 -3.56 -14.64
CA GLY A 6 -8.70 -2.65 -14.00
C GLY A 6 -8.25 -1.20 -14.07
N ALA A 7 -7.00 -0.92 -13.70
CA ALA A 7 -6.41 0.41 -13.79
C ALA A 7 -6.43 0.96 -15.23
N ILE A 8 -5.99 0.17 -16.22
CA ILE A 8 -5.98 0.61 -17.62
C ILE A 8 -7.38 0.97 -18.12
N VAL A 9 -8.38 0.12 -17.83
CA VAL A 9 -9.77 0.37 -18.26
C VAL A 9 -10.34 1.60 -17.54
N GLN A 10 -10.13 1.72 -16.24
CA GLN A 10 -10.62 2.87 -15.48
C GLN A 10 -9.96 4.18 -15.92
N ILE A 11 -8.64 4.16 -16.22
CA ILE A 11 -7.95 5.32 -16.80
C ILE A 11 -8.60 5.72 -18.12
N GLY A 12 -8.89 4.75 -18.99
CA GLY A 12 -9.58 4.99 -20.26
C GLY A 12 -10.97 5.60 -20.05
N VAL A 13 -11.76 5.07 -19.12
CA VAL A 13 -13.10 5.59 -18.79
C VAL A 13 -13.03 7.01 -18.24
N ALA A 14 -12.15 7.27 -17.26
CA ALA A 14 -11.97 8.59 -16.68
C ALA A 14 -11.47 9.61 -17.72
N THR A 15 -10.56 9.18 -18.59
CA THR A 15 -10.06 10.00 -19.70
C THR A 15 -11.17 10.36 -20.67
N ALA A 16 -12.01 9.39 -21.06
CA ALA A 16 -13.14 9.64 -21.93
C ALA A 16 -14.17 10.59 -21.29
N MET A 17 -14.46 10.42 -19.99
CA MET A 17 -15.36 11.32 -19.26
C MET A 17 -14.81 12.75 -19.18
N GLY A 18 -13.51 12.90 -18.87
CA GLY A 18 -12.85 14.20 -18.84
C GLY A 18 -12.76 14.86 -20.21
N ALA A 19 -12.48 14.09 -21.27
CA ALA A 19 -12.50 14.59 -22.64
C ALA A 19 -13.91 15.04 -23.06
N GLY A 20 -14.96 14.32 -22.63
CA GLY A 20 -16.34 14.72 -22.83
C GLY A 20 -16.69 16.05 -22.15
N LEU A 21 -16.24 16.25 -20.90
CA LEU A 21 -16.41 17.52 -20.19
C LEU A 21 -15.62 18.65 -20.88
N ALA A 22 -14.37 18.41 -21.24
CA ALA A 22 -13.54 19.37 -21.96
C ALA A 22 -14.16 19.79 -23.30
N TRP A 23 -14.72 18.83 -24.04
CA TRP A 23 -15.44 19.12 -25.28
C TRP A 23 -16.68 19.99 -25.03
N ALA A 24 -17.45 19.71 -23.96
CA ALA A 24 -18.57 20.55 -23.55
C ALA A 24 -18.15 21.97 -23.13
N LEU A 25 -16.93 22.14 -22.61
CA LEU A 25 -16.31 23.43 -22.30
C LEU A 25 -15.65 24.11 -23.51
N GLY A 26 -15.75 23.51 -24.70
CA GLY A 26 -15.22 24.06 -25.95
C GLY A 26 -13.71 23.90 -26.12
N TRP A 27 -13.07 23.02 -25.36
CA TRP A 27 -11.63 22.77 -25.48
C TRP A 27 -11.30 21.84 -26.64
N SER A 28 -10.04 21.88 -27.07
CA SER A 28 -9.53 21.01 -28.13
C SER A 28 -9.48 19.55 -27.66
N LEU A 29 -9.53 18.60 -28.61
CA LEU A 29 -9.43 17.18 -28.29
C LEU A 29 -8.12 16.83 -27.53
N PRO A 30 -6.93 17.33 -27.90
CA PRO A 30 -5.72 17.10 -27.12
C PRO A 30 -5.84 17.63 -25.69
N ALA A 31 -6.41 18.83 -25.49
CA ALA A 31 -6.65 19.37 -24.16
C ALA A 31 -7.59 18.45 -23.35
N GLY A 32 -8.66 17.95 -23.96
CA GLY A 32 -9.59 17.04 -23.31
C GLY A 32 -8.98 15.70 -22.92
N LEU A 33 -8.12 15.13 -23.76
CA LEU A 33 -7.39 13.90 -23.44
C LEU A 33 -6.43 14.09 -22.27
N VAL A 34 -5.65 15.17 -22.26
CA VAL A 34 -4.70 15.45 -21.17
C VAL A 34 -5.46 15.78 -19.88
N PHE A 35 -6.54 16.54 -19.96
CA PHE A 35 -7.40 16.85 -18.81
C PHE A 35 -8.01 15.57 -18.22
N GLY A 36 -8.65 14.73 -19.04
CA GLY A 36 -9.23 13.48 -18.57
C GLY A 36 -8.19 12.52 -18.00
N LEU A 37 -7.00 12.47 -18.59
CA LEU A 37 -5.88 11.69 -18.08
C LEU A 37 -5.40 12.23 -16.72
N ALA A 38 -5.35 13.55 -16.53
CA ALA A 38 -5.07 14.15 -15.23
C ALA A 38 -6.10 13.74 -14.17
N LEU A 39 -7.38 13.64 -14.52
CA LEU A 39 -8.42 13.18 -13.59
C LEU A 39 -8.33 11.69 -13.27
N SER A 40 -7.62 10.89 -14.06
CA SER A 40 -7.68 9.43 -13.98
C SER A 40 -6.92 8.80 -12.80
N VAL A 41 -5.89 9.46 -12.26
CA VAL A 41 -4.97 8.89 -11.26
C VAL A 41 -5.36 9.28 -9.85
N ALA A 42 -5.41 8.32 -8.93
CA ALA A 42 -5.70 8.56 -7.52
C ALA A 42 -4.46 9.03 -6.73
N SER A 43 -4.65 9.76 -5.62
CA SER A 43 -3.53 10.08 -4.71
C SER A 43 -3.07 8.86 -3.92
N THR A 44 -1.80 8.52 -4.06
CA THR A 44 -1.12 7.47 -3.29
C THR A 44 -1.10 7.76 -1.79
N VAL A 45 -0.79 8.99 -1.40
CA VAL A 45 -0.72 9.40 0.02
C VAL A 45 -2.07 9.26 0.70
N VAL A 46 -3.14 9.76 0.07
CA VAL A 46 -4.48 9.75 0.65
C VAL A 46 -5.05 8.34 0.70
N LEU A 47 -4.86 7.54 -0.36
CA LEU A 47 -5.32 6.15 -0.39
C LEU A 47 -4.61 5.30 0.68
N LEU A 48 -3.27 5.37 0.75
CA LEU A 48 -2.50 4.56 1.70
C LEU A 48 -2.87 4.93 3.14
N ARG A 49 -2.96 6.23 3.48
CA ARG A 49 -3.41 6.66 4.80
C ARG A 49 -4.82 6.16 5.11
N ALA A 50 -5.77 6.31 4.19
CA ALA A 50 -7.14 5.84 4.38
C ALA A 50 -7.23 4.31 4.59
N LEU A 51 -6.39 3.53 3.91
CA LEU A 51 -6.30 2.09 4.14
C LEU A 51 -5.59 1.74 5.45
N GLN A 52 -4.53 2.46 5.83
CA GLN A 52 -3.78 2.26 7.07
C GLN A 52 -4.62 2.56 8.31
N GLU A 53 -5.31 3.70 8.33
CA GLU A 53 -6.25 4.09 9.40
C GLU A 53 -7.36 3.04 9.62
N ARG A 54 -7.65 2.25 8.59
CA ARG A 54 -8.68 1.21 8.59
C ARG A 54 -8.11 -0.21 8.62
N ARG A 55 -6.79 -0.37 8.76
CA ARG A 55 -6.07 -1.65 8.76
C ARG A 55 -6.35 -2.53 7.54
N LEU A 56 -6.62 -1.91 6.39
CA LEU A 56 -6.98 -2.60 5.16
C LEU A 56 -5.80 -2.94 4.27
N VAL A 57 -4.61 -2.37 4.51
CA VAL A 57 -3.45 -2.46 3.60
C VAL A 57 -3.08 -3.92 3.28
N GLU A 58 -3.01 -4.78 4.29
CA GLU A 58 -2.60 -6.18 4.13
C GLU A 58 -3.69 -7.12 3.61
N THR A 59 -4.94 -6.66 3.62
CA THR A 59 -6.10 -7.44 3.14
C THR A 59 -6.08 -7.59 1.62
N GLU A 60 -6.77 -8.60 1.08
CA GLU A 60 -6.85 -8.79 -0.38
C GLU A 60 -7.39 -7.55 -1.10
N ARG A 61 -8.43 -6.91 -0.55
CA ARG A 61 -8.99 -5.64 -1.06
C ARG A 61 -8.00 -4.47 -0.99
N GLY A 62 -7.15 -4.42 0.04
CA GLY A 62 -6.08 -3.43 0.14
C GLY A 62 -5.00 -3.67 -0.90
N LYS A 63 -4.55 -4.91 -1.06
CA LYS A 63 -3.57 -5.31 -2.09
C LYS A 63 -4.07 -5.04 -3.50
N ILE A 64 -5.38 -5.24 -3.76
CA ILE A 64 -5.99 -4.84 -5.04
C ILE A 64 -5.93 -3.32 -5.22
N ALA A 65 -6.34 -2.53 -4.23
CA ALA A 65 -6.33 -1.08 -4.32
C ALA A 65 -4.91 -0.50 -4.48
N VAL A 66 -3.93 -1.00 -3.72
CA VAL A 66 -2.52 -0.58 -3.81
C VAL A 66 -1.91 -1.01 -5.14
N GLY A 67 -2.15 -2.25 -5.58
CA GLY A 67 -1.65 -2.71 -6.89
C GLY A 67 -2.23 -1.92 -8.05
N TRP A 68 -3.50 -1.52 -7.94
CA TRP A 68 -4.18 -0.68 -8.94
C TRP A 68 -3.55 0.70 -9.03
N LEU A 69 -3.32 1.32 -7.88
CA LEU A 69 -2.66 2.62 -7.73
C LEU A 69 -1.24 2.62 -8.32
N ILE A 70 -0.44 1.56 -8.11
CA ILE A 70 0.90 1.44 -8.71
C ILE A 70 0.83 1.49 -10.24
N VAL A 71 -0.19 0.88 -10.84
CA VAL A 71 -0.37 0.89 -12.30
C VAL A 71 -0.80 2.27 -12.79
N GLU A 72 -1.65 2.99 -12.04
CA GLU A 72 -2.01 4.37 -12.34
C GLU A 72 -0.79 5.30 -12.27
N ASP A 73 0.01 5.22 -11.21
CA ASP A 73 1.23 6.02 -11.06
C ASP A 73 2.23 5.73 -12.18
N LEU A 74 2.42 4.46 -12.55
CA LEU A 74 3.28 4.09 -13.68
C LEU A 74 2.76 4.64 -15.01
N ALA A 75 1.45 4.52 -15.27
CA ALA A 75 0.83 5.07 -16.47
C ALA A 75 1.00 6.60 -16.53
N MET A 76 0.95 7.26 -15.38
CA MET A 76 1.11 8.71 -15.28
C MET A 76 2.53 9.18 -15.51
N VAL A 77 3.47 8.44 -14.96
CA VAL A 77 4.89 8.64 -15.20
C VAL A 77 5.22 8.50 -16.70
N LEU A 78 4.63 7.52 -17.39
CA LEU A 78 4.73 7.40 -18.84
C LEU A 78 4.05 8.57 -19.57
N ALA A 79 2.87 8.99 -19.12
CA ALA A 79 2.15 10.13 -19.70
C ALA A 79 2.97 11.42 -19.64
N LEU A 80 3.59 11.74 -18.49
CA LEU A 80 4.43 12.92 -18.30
C LEU A 80 5.61 12.95 -19.27
N VAL A 81 6.14 11.78 -19.64
CA VAL A 81 7.27 11.64 -20.54
C VAL A 81 6.85 11.77 -22.01
N LEU A 82 5.67 11.27 -22.34
CA LEU A 82 5.12 11.34 -23.70
C LEU A 82 4.47 12.69 -24.00
N LEU A 83 4.05 13.45 -22.98
CA LEU A 83 3.31 14.69 -23.15
C LEU A 83 4.05 15.75 -23.98
N PRO A 84 5.36 16.03 -23.78
CA PRO A 84 6.11 16.96 -24.63
C PRO A 84 6.14 16.54 -26.11
N ALA A 85 6.26 15.24 -26.39
CA ALA A 85 6.25 14.71 -27.75
C ALA A 85 4.87 14.79 -28.39
N LEU A 86 3.81 14.63 -27.59
CA LEU A 86 2.44 14.86 -28.03
C LEU A 86 2.19 16.34 -28.33
N ALA A 87 2.72 17.27 -27.53
CA ALA A 87 2.58 18.71 -27.75
C ALA A 87 3.17 19.17 -29.10
N THR A 88 4.34 18.64 -29.45
CA THR A 88 4.97 18.91 -30.75
C THR A 88 4.21 18.24 -31.89
N ALA A 89 3.73 17.01 -31.71
CA ALA A 89 2.93 16.29 -32.68
C ALA A 89 1.58 16.97 -33.00
N PHE A 90 0.92 17.54 -31.99
CA PHE A 90 -0.33 18.28 -32.15
C PHE A 90 -0.12 19.72 -32.66
N GLY A 91 1.12 20.14 -32.92
CA GLY A 91 1.44 21.46 -33.47
C GLY A 91 1.20 22.63 -32.51
N THR A 92 1.00 22.37 -31.22
CA THR A 92 0.71 23.40 -30.21
C THR A 92 1.99 24.04 -29.64
N ALA A 93 3.11 23.30 -29.71
CA ALA A 93 4.44 23.82 -29.42
C ALA A 93 5.15 24.20 -30.73
N GLY A 94 5.33 25.51 -30.98
CA GLY A 94 6.20 25.97 -32.07
C GLY A 94 7.64 25.45 -31.90
N PRO A 95 8.48 25.46 -32.94
CA PRO A 95 9.82 24.84 -32.95
C PRO A 95 10.83 25.38 -31.92
N GLY A 96 10.46 26.31 -31.04
CA GLY A 96 11.32 26.96 -30.06
C GLY A 96 10.79 27.00 -28.61
N GLY A 97 9.77 26.23 -28.26
CA GLY A 97 9.19 26.23 -26.90
C GLY A 97 10.00 25.50 -25.82
N ALA A 98 11.04 24.75 -26.20
CA ALA A 98 11.97 24.10 -25.28
C ALA A 98 13.35 24.76 -25.34
N SER A 99 13.42 26.05 -24.99
CA SER A 99 14.68 26.72 -24.69
C SER A 99 15.19 26.24 -23.34
N GLY A 100 15.98 25.16 -23.38
CA GLY A 100 16.80 24.68 -22.29
C GLY A 100 18.07 24.06 -22.89
N ASP A 101 19.11 24.88 -23.00
CA ASP A 101 20.47 24.61 -23.48
C ASP A 101 20.91 23.14 -23.46
N GLY A 102 21.19 22.61 -24.65
CA GLY A 102 21.69 21.25 -24.89
C GLY A 102 22.19 21.08 -26.32
N HIS A 103 23.27 21.78 -26.67
CA HIS A 103 23.90 21.85 -28.01
C HIS A 103 24.54 20.54 -28.53
N ALA A 104 23.98 19.36 -28.23
CA ALA A 104 24.46 18.09 -28.80
C ALA A 104 23.37 17.23 -29.47
N VAL A 105 22.08 17.62 -29.40
CA VAL A 105 20.95 16.75 -29.81
C VAL A 105 20.21 17.27 -31.06
N GLY A 106 20.71 18.31 -31.72
CA GLY A 106 20.07 18.92 -32.90
C GLY A 106 19.98 18.02 -34.14
N GLY A 107 20.90 17.08 -34.32
CA GLY A 107 20.93 16.20 -35.50
C GLY A 107 19.79 15.19 -35.55
N LEU A 108 19.56 14.45 -34.47
CA LEU A 108 18.48 13.45 -34.38
C LEU A 108 17.09 14.09 -34.31
N PHE A 109 16.98 15.29 -33.71
CA PHE A 109 15.72 16.02 -33.64
C PHE A 109 15.32 16.64 -34.98
N GLY A 110 16.30 17.10 -35.78
CA GLY A 110 16.08 17.53 -37.16
C GLY A 110 15.59 16.39 -38.05
N VAL A 111 16.20 15.21 -37.95
CA VAL A 111 15.73 14.00 -38.66
C VAL A 111 14.32 13.59 -38.22
N ALA A 112 13.98 13.71 -36.93
CA ALA A 112 12.64 13.39 -36.43
C ALA A 112 11.53 14.29 -37.00
N LEU A 113 11.84 15.57 -37.24
CA LEU A 113 10.91 16.52 -37.86
C LEU A 113 10.64 16.17 -39.33
N ASP A 114 11.65 15.69 -40.06
CA ASP A 114 11.50 15.24 -41.45
C ASP A 114 10.67 13.95 -41.58
N LEU A 115 10.63 13.11 -40.53
CA LEU A 115 9.83 11.88 -40.47
C LEU A 115 8.39 12.07 -39.94
N GLY A 116 7.98 13.31 -39.68
CA GLY A 116 6.64 13.64 -39.16
C GLY A 116 6.38 13.13 -37.73
N VAL A 117 5.11 13.07 -37.33
CA VAL A 117 4.68 12.70 -35.97
C VAL A 117 5.23 11.34 -35.51
N GLY A 118 5.34 10.37 -36.42
CA GLY A 118 5.93 9.06 -36.14
C GLY A 118 7.42 9.13 -35.80
N GLY A 119 8.18 10.02 -36.45
CA GLY A 119 9.60 10.25 -36.16
C GLY A 119 9.82 10.85 -34.78
N ILE A 120 8.99 11.82 -34.39
CA ILE A 120 9.03 12.47 -33.07
C ILE A 120 8.74 11.45 -31.95
N LEU A 121 7.71 10.62 -32.13
CA LEU A 121 7.36 9.57 -31.18
C LEU A 121 8.47 8.52 -31.09
N ALA A 122 9.03 8.09 -32.23
CA ALA A 122 10.11 7.11 -32.26
C ALA A 122 11.37 7.62 -31.53
N VAL A 123 11.76 8.88 -31.73
CA VAL A 123 12.90 9.48 -31.03
C VAL A 123 12.63 9.62 -29.53
N THR A 124 11.41 9.98 -29.13
CA THR A 124 11.04 10.04 -27.71
C THR A 124 11.12 8.65 -27.07
N VAL A 125 10.53 7.63 -27.69
CA VAL A 125 10.63 6.25 -27.22
C VAL A 125 12.09 5.81 -27.15
N LEU A 126 12.90 6.13 -28.15
CA LEU A 126 14.32 5.79 -28.16
C LEU A 126 15.09 6.46 -27.01
N LYS A 127 14.80 7.73 -26.71
CA LYS A 127 15.39 8.44 -25.55
C LYS A 127 15.00 7.80 -24.23
N VAL A 128 13.73 7.42 -24.08
CA VAL A 128 13.22 6.73 -22.87
C VAL A 128 13.87 5.36 -22.73
N VAL A 129 13.88 4.56 -23.79
CA VAL A 129 14.55 3.25 -23.81
C VAL A 129 16.05 3.41 -23.51
N GLY A 130 16.69 4.41 -24.10
CA GLY A 130 18.09 4.75 -23.84
C GLY A 130 18.34 5.12 -22.38
N PHE A 131 17.47 5.93 -21.78
CA PHE A 131 17.50 6.25 -20.36
C PHE A 131 17.35 5.01 -19.49
N VAL A 132 16.36 4.15 -19.78
CA VAL A 132 16.13 2.91 -19.04
C VAL A 132 17.33 1.97 -19.14
N LEU A 133 17.91 1.78 -20.32
CA LEU A 133 19.11 0.97 -20.50
C LEU A 133 20.31 1.55 -19.77
N PHE A 134 20.52 2.86 -19.87
CA PHE A 134 21.57 3.57 -19.13
C PHE A 134 21.40 3.37 -17.62
N MET A 135 20.17 3.51 -17.11
CA MET A 135 19.85 3.30 -15.71
C MET A 135 20.00 1.84 -15.28
N LEU A 136 19.64 0.87 -16.10
CA LEU A 136 19.86 -0.55 -15.79
C LEU A 136 21.35 -0.89 -15.66
N VAL A 137 22.22 -0.24 -16.43
CA VAL A 137 23.67 -0.46 -16.36
C VAL A 137 24.29 0.35 -15.21
N VAL A 138 24.07 1.66 -15.20
CA VAL A 138 24.66 2.59 -14.24
C VAL A 138 24.00 2.45 -12.88
N GLY A 139 22.68 2.45 -12.84
CA GLY A 139 21.94 2.31 -11.59
C GLY A 139 22.23 0.98 -10.90
N ARG A 140 22.24 -0.16 -11.62
CA ARG A 140 22.52 -1.46 -10.98
C ARG A 140 23.96 -1.62 -10.49
N ARG A 141 24.91 -0.82 -11.00
CA ARG A 141 26.33 -0.95 -10.66
C ARG A 141 26.84 0.17 -9.76
N VAL A 142 26.59 1.42 -10.13
CA VAL A 142 27.11 2.62 -9.46
C VAL A 142 26.32 2.93 -8.19
N ILE A 143 24.99 2.84 -8.21
CA ILE A 143 24.16 3.17 -7.03
C ILE A 143 24.47 2.22 -5.85
N PRO A 144 24.41 0.88 -6.02
CA PRO A 144 24.80 -0.04 -4.96
C PRO A 144 26.25 0.16 -4.51
N TRP A 145 27.18 0.43 -5.43
CA TRP A 145 28.58 0.67 -5.08
C TRP A 145 28.77 1.89 -4.17
N ILE A 146 28.13 3.02 -4.50
CA ILE A 146 28.15 4.23 -3.66
C ILE A 146 27.52 3.94 -2.30
N LEU A 147 26.35 3.29 -2.27
CA LEU A 147 25.65 3.01 -1.02
C LEU A 147 26.41 2.03 -0.14
N HIS A 148 27.03 1.01 -0.72
CA HIS A 148 27.88 0.08 0.01
C HIS A 148 29.07 0.82 0.62
N TYR A 149 29.76 1.67 -0.14
CA TYR A 149 30.86 2.49 0.37
C TYR A 149 30.43 3.39 1.54
N VAL A 150 29.31 4.11 1.39
CA VAL A 150 28.78 4.99 2.45
C VAL A 150 28.31 4.17 3.66
N ALA A 151 27.72 2.99 3.46
CA ALA A 151 27.30 2.12 4.55
C ALA A 151 28.48 1.65 5.43
N HIS A 152 29.68 1.49 4.86
CA HIS A 152 30.89 1.14 5.62
C HIS A 152 31.37 2.25 6.55
N THR A 153 30.93 3.50 6.34
CA THR A 153 31.24 4.61 7.25
C THR A 153 30.48 4.54 8.57
N GLY A 154 29.40 3.73 8.64
CA GLY A 154 28.54 3.60 9.81
C GLY A 154 27.68 4.82 10.15
N SER A 155 27.79 5.93 9.41
CA SER A 155 27.01 7.15 9.64
C SER A 155 25.64 7.09 8.96
N ARG A 156 24.57 7.14 9.75
CA ARG A 156 23.19 7.23 9.24
C ARG A 156 22.95 8.51 8.45
N GLU A 157 23.58 9.62 8.86
CA GLU A 157 23.43 10.92 8.21
C GLU A 157 24.02 10.91 6.80
N LEU A 158 25.23 10.37 6.64
CA LEU A 158 25.87 10.24 5.33
C LEU A 158 25.08 9.31 4.42
N PHE A 159 24.55 8.21 4.98
CA PHE A 159 23.72 7.28 4.21
C PHE A 159 22.43 7.95 3.72
N ARG A 160 21.72 8.68 4.59
CA ARG A 160 20.51 9.43 4.21
C ARG A 160 20.79 10.48 3.14
N LEU A 161 21.88 11.24 3.30
CA LEU A 161 22.32 12.23 2.31
C LEU A 161 22.67 11.56 0.97
N ALA A 162 23.33 10.41 0.98
CA ALA A 162 23.67 9.67 -0.23
C ALA A 162 22.42 9.20 -0.98
N VAL A 163 21.44 8.62 -0.27
CA VAL A 163 20.16 8.19 -0.87
C VAL A 163 19.44 9.37 -1.52
N LEU A 164 19.35 10.51 -0.83
CA LEU A 164 18.71 11.71 -1.36
C LEU A 164 19.48 12.29 -2.55
N ALA A 165 20.81 12.36 -2.46
CA ALA A 165 21.67 12.85 -3.54
C ALA A 165 21.59 11.96 -4.79
N ILE A 166 21.48 10.64 -4.62
CA ILE A 166 21.26 9.70 -5.72
C ILE A 166 19.89 9.95 -6.35
N ALA A 167 18.82 10.03 -5.54
CA ALA A 167 17.46 10.25 -6.06
C ALA A 167 17.37 11.57 -6.86
N LEU A 168 17.84 12.68 -6.29
CA LEU A 168 17.85 13.99 -6.94
C LEU A 168 18.81 14.05 -8.13
N GLY A 169 20.00 13.48 -7.99
CA GLY A 169 21.02 13.45 -9.04
C GLY A 169 20.58 12.65 -10.27
N VAL A 170 19.95 11.49 -10.05
CA VAL A 170 19.34 10.70 -11.12
C VAL A 170 18.16 11.44 -11.75
N ALA A 171 17.27 12.04 -10.95
CA ALA A 171 16.14 12.81 -11.47
C ALA A 171 16.60 13.98 -12.35
N PHE A 172 17.59 14.74 -11.89
CA PHE A 172 18.20 15.84 -12.64
C PHE A 172 18.93 15.35 -13.89
N GLY A 173 19.69 14.26 -13.78
CA GLY A 173 20.40 13.63 -14.90
C GLY A 173 19.43 13.13 -15.98
N ALA A 174 18.32 12.51 -15.60
CA ALA A 174 17.26 12.08 -16.51
C ALA A 174 16.69 13.27 -17.31
N ALA A 175 16.41 14.38 -16.62
CA ALA A 175 15.89 15.58 -17.26
C ALA A 175 16.88 16.24 -18.22
N LYS A 176 18.14 16.42 -17.81
CA LYS A 176 19.12 17.13 -18.61
C LYS A 176 19.76 16.29 -19.72
N LEU A 177 20.02 15.01 -19.49
CA LEU A 177 20.72 14.15 -20.45
C LEU A 177 19.76 13.49 -21.43
N PHE A 178 18.58 13.07 -20.96
CA PHE A 178 17.63 12.30 -21.76
C PHE A 178 16.36 13.09 -22.11
N GLY A 179 16.16 14.29 -21.56
CA GLY A 179 14.95 15.09 -21.79
C GLY A 179 13.70 14.47 -21.17
N VAL A 180 13.88 13.66 -20.14
CA VAL A 180 12.85 12.89 -19.44
C VAL A 180 12.32 13.69 -18.24
N SER A 181 11.12 13.40 -17.73
CA SER A 181 10.62 14.11 -16.53
C SER A 181 11.43 13.80 -15.26
N PHE A 182 11.53 14.77 -14.34
CA PHE A 182 12.12 14.54 -13.02
C PHE A 182 11.45 13.36 -12.29
N ALA A 183 10.12 13.23 -12.44
CA ALA A 183 9.34 12.15 -11.84
C ALA A 183 9.78 10.77 -12.35
N LEU A 184 9.98 10.58 -13.66
CA LEU A 184 10.49 9.31 -14.20
C LEU A 184 11.88 9.00 -13.63
N GLY A 185 12.77 10.00 -13.60
CA GLY A 185 14.12 9.81 -13.08
C GLY A 185 14.13 9.40 -11.60
N ALA A 186 13.35 10.10 -10.76
CA ALA A 186 13.21 9.77 -9.34
C ALA A 186 12.57 8.38 -9.13
N PHE A 187 11.54 8.04 -9.90
CA PHE A 187 10.88 6.74 -9.86
C PHE A 187 11.86 5.60 -10.19
N PHE A 188 12.64 5.73 -11.27
CA PHE A 188 13.66 4.74 -11.62
C PHE A 188 14.80 4.65 -10.59
N ALA A 189 15.22 5.78 -10.01
CA ALA A 189 16.18 5.75 -8.91
C ALA A 189 15.68 4.91 -7.73
N GLY A 190 14.41 5.11 -7.34
CA GLY A 190 13.75 4.36 -6.28
C GLY A 190 13.59 2.88 -6.60
N MET A 191 13.18 2.52 -7.83
CA MET A 191 13.06 1.13 -8.25
C MET A 191 14.39 0.39 -8.18
N ILE A 192 15.46 0.98 -8.71
CA ILE A 192 16.79 0.36 -8.68
C ILE A 192 17.32 0.24 -7.25
N LEU A 193 17.06 1.23 -6.42
CA LEU A 193 17.39 1.19 -4.99
C LEU A 193 16.65 0.06 -4.26
N SER A 194 15.40 -0.18 -4.63
CA SER A 194 14.57 -1.25 -4.04
C SER A 194 15.09 -2.66 -4.38
N GLU A 195 15.82 -2.83 -5.47
CA GLU A 195 16.48 -4.10 -5.84
C GLU A 195 17.81 -4.33 -5.09
N SER A 196 18.31 -3.35 -4.34
CA SER A 196 19.58 -3.48 -3.61
C SER A 196 19.42 -4.17 -2.24
N GLU A 197 20.49 -4.78 -1.74
CA GLU A 197 20.53 -5.37 -0.39
C GLU A 197 20.31 -4.33 0.73
N LEU A 198 20.50 -3.05 0.43
CA LEU A 198 20.32 -1.93 1.36
C LEU A 198 18.94 -1.27 1.22
N SER A 199 18.02 -1.85 0.45
CA SER A 199 16.69 -1.30 0.15
C SER A 199 15.86 -1.00 1.40
N HIS A 200 15.83 -1.91 2.37
CA HIS A 200 15.10 -1.70 3.64
C HIS A 200 15.62 -0.48 4.40
N ARG A 201 16.93 -0.37 4.56
CA ARG A 201 17.58 0.77 5.23
C ARG A 201 17.34 2.07 4.47
N ALA A 202 17.42 2.02 3.15
CA ALA A 202 17.19 3.19 2.31
C ALA A 202 15.72 3.65 2.34
N ALA A 203 14.78 2.71 2.42
CA ALA A 203 13.37 3.01 2.61
C ALA A 203 13.12 3.65 3.99
N GLU A 204 13.62 3.06 5.08
CA GLU A 204 13.50 3.60 6.44
C GLU A 204 14.01 5.05 6.55
N GLU A 205 15.16 5.34 5.93
CA GLU A 205 15.76 6.68 5.97
C GLU A 205 15.07 7.69 5.02
N SER A 206 14.37 7.20 3.99
CA SER A 206 13.68 8.05 3.00
C SER A 206 12.21 8.31 3.34
N LEU A 207 11.56 7.41 4.09
CA LEU A 207 10.13 7.52 4.46
C LEU A 207 9.79 8.84 5.16
N PRO A 208 10.54 9.31 6.18
CA PRO A 208 10.25 10.59 6.83
C PRO A 208 10.39 11.79 5.88
N LEU A 209 11.37 11.75 4.96
CA LEU A 209 11.59 12.80 3.97
C LEU A 209 10.45 12.86 2.96
N ARG A 210 10.02 11.69 2.45
CA ARG A 210 8.85 11.58 1.58
C ARG A 210 7.62 12.21 2.26
N ASP A 211 7.38 11.89 3.52
CA ASP A 211 6.23 12.40 4.26
C ASP A 211 6.32 13.92 4.48
N ALA A 212 7.50 14.45 4.80
CA ALA A 212 7.73 15.88 4.92
C ALA A 212 7.53 16.63 3.59
N PHE A 213 8.07 16.10 2.48
CA PHE A 213 7.90 16.70 1.16
C PHE A 213 6.46 16.57 0.65
N ALA A 214 5.75 15.49 0.98
CA ALA A 214 4.34 15.35 0.65
C ALA A 214 3.50 16.43 1.35
N VAL A 215 3.78 16.71 2.64
CA VAL A 215 3.12 17.82 3.36
C VAL A 215 3.42 19.15 2.67
N LEU A 216 4.68 19.44 2.36
CA LEU A 216 5.07 20.68 1.66
C LEU A 216 4.41 20.79 0.28
N PHE A 217 4.32 19.69 -0.46
CA PHE A 217 3.65 19.61 -1.75
C PHE A 217 2.17 19.97 -1.62
N PHE A 218 1.43 19.34 -0.70
CA PHE A 218 0.00 19.61 -0.53
C PHE A 218 -0.28 21.04 -0.03
N VAL A 219 0.58 21.58 0.85
CA VAL A 219 0.51 22.99 1.26
C VAL A 219 0.73 23.91 0.06
N SER A 220 1.73 23.63 -0.78
CA SER A 220 2.04 24.42 -1.97
C SER A 220 0.91 24.39 -3.00
N VAL A 221 0.36 23.21 -3.26
CA VAL A 221 -0.82 22.99 -4.11
C VAL A 221 -2.02 23.77 -3.57
N GLY A 222 -2.24 23.77 -2.26
CA GLY A 222 -3.27 24.58 -1.61
C GLY A 222 -3.07 26.09 -1.78
N MET A 223 -1.83 26.58 -1.78
CA MET A 223 -1.52 28.00 -2.04
C MET A 223 -1.70 28.41 -3.50
N LEU A 224 -1.56 27.47 -4.44
CA LEU A 224 -1.80 27.71 -5.86
C LEU A 224 -3.29 27.73 -6.23
N PHE A 225 -4.16 27.29 -5.32
CA PHE A 225 -5.60 27.24 -5.57
C PHE A 225 -6.20 28.64 -5.56
N ASP A 226 -6.80 29.03 -6.69
CA ASP A 226 -7.64 30.23 -6.79
C ASP A 226 -9.09 29.89 -6.37
N PRO A 227 -9.55 30.33 -5.17
CA PRO A 227 -10.89 30.02 -4.69
C PRO A 227 -11.99 30.69 -5.53
N SER A 228 -11.65 31.72 -6.33
CA SER A 228 -12.62 32.40 -7.19
C SER A 228 -13.21 31.47 -8.25
N THR A 229 -12.47 30.43 -8.66
CA THR A 229 -12.91 29.41 -9.63
C THR A 229 -14.20 28.71 -9.20
N LEU A 230 -14.42 28.52 -7.88
CA LEU A 230 -15.64 27.90 -7.35
C LEU A 230 -16.92 28.69 -7.69
N TRP A 231 -16.80 30.02 -7.78
CA TRP A 231 -17.91 30.92 -8.09
C TRP A 231 -17.95 31.33 -9.56
N ARG A 232 -16.79 31.40 -10.22
CA ARG A 232 -16.67 31.74 -11.65
C ARG A 232 -17.16 30.62 -12.55
N GLU A 233 -16.81 29.37 -12.22
CA GLU A 233 -17.08 28.19 -13.06
C GLU A 233 -17.69 27.02 -12.26
N PRO A 234 -18.79 27.24 -11.51
CA PRO A 234 -19.34 26.24 -10.60
C PRO A 234 -19.75 24.94 -11.31
N VAL A 235 -20.28 25.05 -12.53
CA VAL A 235 -20.72 23.89 -13.32
C VAL A 235 -19.52 23.04 -13.75
N ALA A 236 -18.42 23.66 -14.16
CA ALA A 236 -17.22 22.95 -14.57
C ALA A 236 -16.53 22.27 -13.38
N VAL A 237 -16.49 22.94 -12.21
CA VAL A 237 -16.00 22.36 -10.96
C VAL A 237 -16.85 21.15 -10.56
N LEU A 238 -18.18 21.28 -10.56
CA LEU A 238 -19.09 20.18 -10.22
C LEU A 238 -18.97 19.02 -11.21
N GLY A 239 -18.84 19.30 -12.52
CA GLY A 239 -18.59 18.28 -13.53
C GLY A 239 -17.28 17.54 -13.28
N THR A 240 -16.21 18.26 -12.97
CA THR A 240 -14.89 17.69 -12.65
C THR A 240 -14.97 16.81 -11.40
N LEU A 241 -15.58 17.33 -10.33
CA LEU A 241 -15.77 16.60 -9.08
C LEU A 241 -16.65 15.36 -9.26
N PHE A 242 -17.71 15.47 -10.06
CA PHE A 242 -18.57 14.34 -10.39
C PHE A 242 -17.78 13.23 -11.10
N ILE A 243 -16.93 13.59 -12.06
CA ILE A 243 -16.07 12.61 -12.74
C ILE A 243 -15.16 11.91 -11.74
N ILE A 244 -14.50 12.68 -10.86
CA ILE A 244 -13.54 12.14 -9.89
C ILE A 244 -14.22 11.23 -8.85
N VAL A 245 -15.26 11.73 -8.18
CA VAL A 245 -15.86 11.07 -7.01
C VAL A 245 -16.89 10.01 -7.42
N ILE A 246 -17.66 10.26 -8.48
CA ILE A 246 -18.74 9.36 -8.90
C ILE A 246 -18.31 8.56 -10.13
N GLY A 247 -17.85 9.23 -11.19
CA GLY A 247 -17.48 8.59 -12.45
C GLY A 247 -16.44 7.48 -12.28
N LYS A 248 -15.29 7.81 -11.70
CA LYS A 248 -14.21 6.84 -11.45
C LYS A 248 -14.63 5.74 -10.49
N SER A 249 -15.31 6.10 -9.40
CA SER A 249 -15.74 5.12 -8.39
C SER A 249 -16.77 4.14 -8.95
N VAL A 250 -17.71 4.59 -9.80
CA VAL A 250 -18.64 3.70 -10.50
C VAL A 250 -17.89 2.81 -11.48
N ALA A 251 -16.95 3.35 -12.25
CA ALA A 251 -16.13 2.56 -13.16
C ALA A 251 -15.34 1.48 -12.40
N ALA A 252 -14.65 1.84 -11.33
CA ALA A 252 -13.93 0.91 -10.47
C ALA A 252 -14.86 -0.16 -9.88
N PHE A 253 -16.06 0.22 -9.43
CA PHE A 253 -17.03 -0.71 -8.86
C PHE A 253 -17.47 -1.75 -9.90
N VAL A 254 -17.87 -1.28 -11.09
CA VAL A 254 -18.31 -2.14 -12.19
C VAL A 254 -17.20 -3.09 -12.62
N ILE A 255 -15.97 -2.59 -12.76
CA ILE A 255 -14.81 -3.41 -13.13
C ILE A 255 -14.58 -4.49 -12.06
N VAL A 256 -14.49 -4.13 -10.78
CA VAL A 256 -14.25 -5.10 -9.71
C VAL A 256 -15.35 -6.16 -9.64
N ARG A 257 -16.62 -5.78 -9.87
CA ARG A 257 -17.74 -6.71 -9.95
C ARG A 257 -17.70 -7.61 -11.19
N ALA A 258 -17.30 -7.08 -12.35
CA ALA A 258 -17.19 -7.83 -13.59
C ALA A 258 -16.13 -8.94 -13.51
N PHE A 259 -15.08 -8.73 -12.72
CA PHE A 259 -14.06 -9.74 -12.41
C PHE A 259 -14.49 -10.72 -11.30
N GLY A 260 -15.74 -10.69 -10.86
CA GLY A 260 -16.32 -11.66 -9.93
C GLY A 260 -16.06 -11.37 -8.45
N HIS A 261 -15.40 -10.26 -8.09
CA HIS A 261 -15.14 -9.96 -6.67
C HIS A 261 -16.43 -9.52 -5.93
N PRO A 262 -16.52 -9.77 -4.62
CA PRO A 262 -17.66 -9.40 -3.80
C PRO A 262 -17.94 -7.89 -3.80
N THR A 263 -19.20 -7.51 -3.60
CA THR A 263 -19.64 -6.10 -3.47
C THR A 263 -18.86 -5.36 -2.40
N GLY A 264 -18.48 -6.02 -1.31
CA GLY A 264 -17.66 -5.42 -0.25
C GLY A 264 -16.28 -4.96 -0.73
N THR A 265 -15.61 -5.79 -1.53
CA THR A 265 -14.31 -5.50 -2.16
C THR A 265 -14.47 -4.38 -3.19
N ALA A 266 -15.47 -4.48 -4.06
CA ALA A 266 -15.76 -3.46 -5.06
C ALA A 266 -16.01 -2.08 -4.42
N LEU A 267 -16.83 -2.01 -3.37
CA LEU A 267 -17.10 -0.75 -2.66
C LEU A 267 -15.84 -0.17 -1.99
N THR A 268 -15.00 -1.01 -1.38
CA THR A 268 -13.76 -0.54 -0.75
C THR A 268 -12.79 0.00 -1.80
N VAL A 269 -12.52 -0.74 -2.89
CA VAL A 269 -11.63 -0.28 -3.96
C VAL A 269 -12.16 1.01 -4.60
N SER A 270 -13.47 1.09 -4.84
CA SER A 270 -14.10 2.26 -5.45
C SER A 270 -14.03 3.52 -4.58
N ALA A 271 -14.20 3.37 -3.27
CA ALA A 271 -14.04 4.48 -2.32
C ALA A 271 -12.58 4.92 -2.23
N SER A 272 -11.63 3.98 -2.20
CA SER A 272 -10.19 4.29 -2.16
C SER A 272 -9.72 5.13 -3.35
N LEU A 273 -10.32 4.94 -4.52
CA LEU A 273 -9.96 5.61 -5.77
C LEU A 273 -10.80 6.87 -6.07
N ALA A 274 -11.68 7.30 -5.15
CA ALA A 274 -12.64 8.40 -5.34
C ALA A 274 -12.03 9.82 -5.26
N GLN A 275 -10.71 9.93 -5.47
CA GLN A 275 -9.97 11.18 -5.35
C GLN A 275 -8.80 11.20 -6.34
N ILE A 276 -8.19 12.37 -6.53
CA ILE A 276 -6.99 12.56 -7.35
C ILE A 276 -5.88 13.26 -6.56
N GLY A 277 -4.65 13.18 -7.04
CA GLY A 277 -3.47 13.56 -6.27
C GLY A 277 -2.42 14.38 -7.00
N GLU A 278 -1.19 14.24 -6.50
CA GLU A 278 -0.01 15.03 -6.91
C GLU A 278 0.31 14.94 -8.39
N PHE A 279 0.25 13.74 -8.96
CA PHE A 279 0.57 13.53 -10.36
C PHE A 279 -0.44 14.19 -11.31
N SER A 280 -1.70 14.29 -10.91
CA SER A 280 -2.74 15.01 -11.66
C SER A 280 -2.40 16.48 -11.82
N PHE A 281 -1.93 17.11 -10.74
CA PHE A 281 -1.50 18.50 -10.75
C PHE A 281 -0.23 18.70 -11.60
N ILE A 282 0.78 17.85 -11.43
CA ILE A 282 2.04 17.93 -12.20
C ILE A 282 1.75 17.77 -13.71
N LEU A 283 0.87 16.85 -14.10
CA LEU A 283 0.48 16.68 -15.50
C LEU A 283 -0.25 17.92 -16.04
N ALA A 284 -1.16 18.51 -15.24
CA ALA A 284 -1.88 19.71 -15.63
C ALA A 284 -0.95 20.92 -15.82
N GLU A 285 -0.01 21.13 -14.89
CA GLU A 285 0.99 22.20 -14.98
C GLU A 285 1.90 22.03 -16.20
N LEU A 286 2.38 20.80 -16.46
CA LEU A 286 3.16 20.51 -17.65
C LEU A 286 2.35 20.74 -18.93
N GLY A 287 1.08 20.33 -18.95
CA GLY A 287 0.17 20.54 -20.08
C GLY A 287 -0.07 22.02 -20.38
N VAL A 288 -0.21 22.86 -19.35
CA VAL A 288 -0.29 24.33 -19.50
C VAL A 288 1.02 24.89 -20.04
N GLY A 289 2.16 24.47 -19.47
CA GLY A 289 3.50 24.89 -19.94
C GLY A 289 3.77 24.52 -21.41
N LEU A 290 3.24 23.39 -21.86
CA LEU A 290 3.30 22.92 -23.25
C LEU A 290 2.20 23.50 -24.16
N LYS A 291 1.36 24.40 -23.64
CA LYS A 291 0.19 24.98 -24.33
C LYS A 291 -0.80 23.94 -24.87
N LEU A 292 -0.81 22.76 -24.26
CA LEU A 292 -1.79 21.70 -24.54
C LEU A 292 -3.07 21.88 -23.72
N LEU A 293 -2.95 22.44 -22.51
CA LEU A 293 -4.06 22.72 -21.62
C LEU A 293 -4.25 24.24 -21.44
N PRO A 294 -5.50 24.73 -21.37
CA PRO A 294 -5.78 26.09 -20.90
C PRO A 294 -5.57 26.18 -19.38
N ASP A 295 -5.29 27.40 -18.87
CA ASP A 295 -5.13 27.64 -17.42
C ASP A 295 -6.36 27.20 -16.62
N ALA A 296 -7.56 27.39 -17.17
CA ALA A 296 -8.81 26.94 -16.56
C ALA A 296 -8.81 25.42 -16.28
N ALA A 297 -8.15 24.60 -17.11
CA ALA A 297 -8.04 23.16 -16.88
C ALA A 297 -7.20 22.84 -15.64
N ARG A 298 -6.07 23.54 -15.45
CA ARG A 298 -5.24 23.39 -14.25
C ARG A 298 -6.03 23.78 -13.01
N ASP A 299 -6.76 24.89 -13.06
CA ASP A 299 -7.55 25.38 -11.93
C ASP A 299 -8.67 24.39 -11.57
N LEU A 300 -9.32 23.76 -12.57
CA LEU A 300 -10.32 22.72 -12.36
C LEU A 300 -9.75 21.41 -11.80
N VAL A 301 -8.57 20.96 -12.27
CA VAL A 301 -7.87 19.80 -11.70
C VAL A 301 -7.52 20.07 -10.24
N LEU A 302 -7.03 21.27 -9.94
CA LEU A 302 -6.66 21.67 -8.59
C LEU A 302 -7.86 21.72 -7.65
N ALA A 303 -8.95 22.37 -8.07
CA ALA A 303 -10.21 22.39 -7.35
C ALA A 303 -10.75 20.97 -7.10
N GLY A 304 -10.75 20.14 -8.15
CA GLY A 304 -11.20 18.74 -8.10
C GLY A 304 -10.35 17.90 -7.15
N ALA A 305 -9.03 18.06 -7.15
CA ALA A 305 -8.13 17.38 -6.22
C ALA A 305 -8.44 17.74 -4.77
N ILE A 306 -8.45 19.03 -4.42
CA ILE A 306 -8.69 19.48 -3.04
C ILE A 306 -10.07 19.05 -2.55
N LEU A 307 -11.12 19.27 -3.35
CA LEU A 307 -12.48 18.92 -2.98
C LEU A 307 -12.68 17.40 -2.87
N SER A 308 -12.12 16.60 -3.79
CA SER A 308 -12.24 15.14 -3.72
C SER A 308 -11.50 14.56 -2.52
N ILE A 309 -10.32 15.08 -2.16
CA ILE A 309 -9.60 14.69 -0.94
C ILE A 309 -10.42 15.02 0.31
N LEU A 310 -11.04 16.21 0.35
CA LEU A 310 -11.90 16.62 1.47
C LEU A 310 -13.17 15.74 1.60
N ILE A 311 -13.73 15.33 0.47
CA ILE A 311 -14.95 14.51 0.41
C ILE A 311 -14.66 13.02 0.66
N ASN A 312 -13.45 12.54 0.40
CA ASN A 312 -13.10 11.12 0.48
C ASN A 312 -13.42 10.44 1.83
N PRO A 313 -13.13 11.04 3.01
CA PRO A 313 -13.56 10.47 4.30
C PRO A 313 -15.08 10.24 4.39
N LEU A 314 -15.87 11.14 3.79
CA LEU A 314 -17.34 11.03 3.72
C LEU A 314 -17.79 9.92 2.76
N VAL A 315 -17.10 9.74 1.63
CA VAL A 315 -17.35 8.61 0.71
C VAL A 315 -17.18 7.29 1.44
N PHE A 316 -16.10 7.13 2.20
CA PHE A 316 -15.88 5.94 3.00
C PHE A 316 -16.91 5.76 4.13
N ALA A 317 -17.36 6.85 4.76
CA ALA A 317 -18.44 6.80 5.75
C ALA A 317 -19.76 6.34 5.10
N GLY A 318 -20.07 6.85 3.91
CA GLY A 318 -21.21 6.44 3.10
C GLY A 318 -21.16 4.97 2.71
N VAL A 319 -19.98 4.47 2.31
CA VAL A 319 -19.80 3.03 2.03
C VAL A 319 -20.04 2.16 3.27
N ARG A 320 -19.59 2.59 4.46
CA ARG A 320 -19.90 1.86 5.71
C ARG A 320 -21.40 1.83 6.01
N ALA A 321 -22.07 2.98 5.89
CA ALA A 321 -23.52 3.07 6.09
C ALA A 321 -24.29 2.20 5.09
N LEU A 322 -23.86 2.20 3.82
CA LEU A 322 -24.47 1.39 2.76
C LEU A 322 -24.26 -0.11 3.02
N LYS A 323 -23.06 -0.52 3.45
CA LYS A 323 -22.77 -1.91 3.87
C LYS A 323 -23.65 -2.34 5.05
N GLY A 324 -23.85 -1.46 6.03
CA GLY A 324 -24.71 -1.72 7.19
C GLY A 324 -26.20 -1.83 6.85
N ARG A 325 -26.69 -1.10 5.83
CA ARG A 325 -28.11 -1.16 5.38
C ARG A 325 -28.45 -2.33 4.47
N LEU A 326 -27.47 -2.83 3.73
CA LEU A 326 -27.69 -3.91 2.75
C LEU A 326 -27.64 -5.31 3.37
N ASP A 327 -27.51 -5.45 4.70
CA ASP A 327 -27.26 -6.73 5.39
C ASP A 327 -26.15 -7.56 4.71
N LEU A 328 -25.21 -6.89 4.03
CA LEU A 328 -23.98 -7.46 3.55
C LEU A 328 -23.00 -7.56 4.73
N ARG A 329 -23.46 -8.16 5.83
CA ARG A 329 -22.58 -8.73 6.86
C ARG A 329 -21.93 -9.94 6.21
N MET A 330 -20.77 -9.71 5.59
CA MET A 330 -19.98 -10.79 5.03
C MET A 330 -18.68 -11.00 5.80
N PRO A 331 -18.24 -12.28 5.89
CA PRO A 331 -17.02 -12.69 6.59
C PRO A 331 -15.82 -11.91 6.07
N GLU A 332 -15.03 -11.38 6.98
CA GLU A 332 -13.72 -10.81 6.69
C GLU A 332 -12.84 -11.94 6.12
N ALA A 333 -12.33 -11.74 4.90
CA ALA A 333 -11.72 -12.80 4.11
C ALA A 333 -10.40 -13.29 4.75
N ALA A 334 -10.42 -14.56 5.18
CA ALA A 334 -9.25 -15.34 5.56
C ALA A 334 -8.17 -15.34 4.44
N PRO A 335 -6.87 -15.35 4.78
CA PRO A 335 -5.80 -15.53 3.81
C PRO A 335 -5.73 -16.99 3.34
N GLY A 336 -6.26 -17.27 2.16
CA GLY A 336 -6.21 -18.58 1.51
C GLY A 336 -5.16 -18.65 0.40
N ASN A 337 -4.17 -19.54 0.58
CA ASN A 337 -3.21 -19.96 -0.43
C ASN A 337 -3.89 -20.64 -1.62
N ALA A 338 -3.38 -20.39 -2.84
CA ALA A 338 -3.81 -21.07 -4.05
C ALA A 338 -2.97 -22.33 -4.34
N ALA A 339 -3.64 -23.45 -4.63
CA ALA A 339 -3.25 -24.42 -5.67
C ALA A 339 -4.43 -25.38 -6.00
N PRO A 340 -4.47 -26.03 -7.19
CA PRO A 340 -5.70 -26.19 -7.97
C PRO A 340 -6.23 -27.64 -8.11
N SER A 341 -7.55 -27.81 -8.31
CA SER A 341 -8.13 -28.92 -9.12
C SER A 341 -9.59 -28.63 -9.50
N ALA A 342 -9.91 -28.88 -10.77
CA ALA A 342 -11.24 -28.79 -11.40
C ALA A 342 -11.97 -30.17 -11.37
N PRO A 343 -13.13 -30.37 -12.05
CA PRO A 343 -14.40 -29.64 -11.97
C PRO A 343 -15.63 -30.56 -11.72
N ALA A 344 -16.79 -29.92 -11.50
CA ALA A 344 -18.17 -30.39 -11.73
C ALA A 344 -18.84 -31.34 -10.71
N ALA A 345 -19.92 -30.85 -10.07
CA ALA A 345 -21.29 -31.33 -10.31
C ALA A 345 -22.28 -30.53 -9.45
N ALA A 346 -23.38 -30.11 -10.07
CA ALA A 346 -24.50 -29.45 -9.44
C ALA A 346 -25.18 -30.36 -8.41
N GLN A 347 -25.56 -29.79 -7.26
CA GLN A 347 -26.64 -30.27 -6.41
C GLN A 347 -27.18 -29.11 -5.56
N ALA A 348 -28.51 -28.96 -5.60
CA ALA A 348 -29.29 -27.94 -4.94
C ALA A 348 -29.66 -28.34 -3.49
N SER A 349 -29.97 -27.31 -2.68
CA SER A 349 -30.64 -27.30 -1.35
C SER A 349 -29.75 -27.21 -0.11
N PRO A 350 -30.26 -26.69 1.02
CA PRO A 350 -31.16 -25.54 1.21
C PRO A 350 -30.59 -24.51 2.23
N ALA A 351 -31.34 -23.44 2.46
CA ALA A 351 -31.16 -22.35 3.43
C ALA A 351 -30.12 -22.59 4.55
N ARG A 352 -29.03 -21.80 4.52
CA ARG A 352 -28.21 -21.59 5.72
C ARG A 352 -28.90 -20.53 6.57
N THR A 353 -29.42 -20.99 7.70
CA THR A 353 -29.94 -20.23 8.81
C THR A 353 -28.96 -19.11 9.18
N ALA A 354 -29.51 -17.94 9.48
CA ALA A 354 -28.77 -16.79 9.98
C ALA A 354 -27.87 -17.21 11.15
N VAL A 355 -26.58 -16.88 11.06
CA VAL A 355 -25.69 -16.89 12.22
C VAL A 355 -26.11 -15.70 13.07
N GLU A 356 -26.82 -15.98 14.17
CA GLU A 356 -27.01 -15.03 15.25
C GLU A 356 -25.64 -14.44 15.63
N VAL A 357 -25.58 -13.12 15.78
CA VAL A 357 -24.44 -12.49 16.45
C VAL A 357 -24.49 -13.01 17.89
N GLU A 358 -23.69 -14.02 18.20
CA GLU A 358 -23.52 -14.48 19.57
C GLU A 358 -23.10 -13.25 20.40
N PRO A 359 -23.82 -12.91 21.47
CA PRO A 359 -23.42 -11.83 22.36
C PRO A 359 -22.00 -12.09 22.87
N LEU A 360 -21.20 -11.04 23.05
CA LEU A 360 -19.90 -11.13 23.72
C LEU A 360 -20.12 -11.65 25.15
N VAL A 361 -19.98 -12.97 25.34
CA VAL A 361 -20.11 -13.61 26.65
C VAL A 361 -18.79 -13.42 27.37
N THR A 362 -18.83 -12.72 28.50
CA THR A 362 -17.68 -12.61 29.39
C THR A 362 -17.29 -14.00 29.90
N THR A 363 -16.01 -14.36 29.78
CA THR A 363 -15.52 -15.65 30.29
C THR A 363 -15.69 -15.74 31.81
N ALA A 364 -16.10 -16.91 32.28
CA ALA A 364 -16.17 -17.23 33.71
C ALA A 364 -14.83 -17.79 34.25
N LEU A 365 -13.82 -17.95 33.39
CA LEU A 365 -12.52 -18.46 33.80
C LEU A 365 -11.82 -17.52 34.79
N SER A 366 -11.04 -18.12 35.69
CA SER A 366 -10.16 -17.43 36.63
C SER A 366 -8.83 -18.18 36.73
N GLY A 367 -7.75 -17.45 37.00
CA GLY A 367 -6.39 -17.98 36.98
C GLY A 367 -5.92 -18.50 35.60
N HIS A 368 -6.66 -18.19 34.54
CA HIS A 368 -6.43 -18.67 33.18
C HIS A 368 -5.37 -17.84 32.43
N THR A 369 -4.96 -18.38 31.28
CA THR A 369 -4.16 -17.65 30.29
C THR A 369 -5.06 -17.05 29.23
N VAL A 370 -4.95 -15.76 28.96
CA VAL A 370 -5.56 -15.13 27.79
C VAL A 370 -4.52 -15.11 26.68
N LEU A 371 -4.80 -15.80 25.59
CA LEU A 371 -3.96 -15.85 24.39
C LEU A 371 -4.56 -14.96 23.32
N VAL A 372 -3.84 -13.92 22.92
CA VAL A 372 -4.24 -13.01 21.84
C VAL A 372 -3.50 -13.39 20.57
N GLY A 373 -4.27 -13.78 19.56
CA GLY A 373 -3.79 -14.28 18.28
C GLY A 373 -3.49 -15.78 18.31
N HIS A 374 -4.20 -16.55 17.50
CA HIS A 374 -4.08 -17.96 17.18
C HIS A 374 -3.49 -18.21 15.77
N GLY A 375 -2.59 -17.32 15.33
CA GLY A 375 -1.83 -17.52 14.09
C GLY A 375 -0.74 -18.59 14.21
N ARG A 376 0.35 -18.43 13.45
CA ARG A 376 1.48 -19.38 13.41
C ARG A 376 2.11 -19.66 14.78
N VAL A 377 2.33 -18.63 15.59
CA VAL A 377 2.91 -18.78 16.93
C VAL A 377 1.82 -19.13 17.95
N GLY A 378 0.68 -18.45 17.88
CA GLY A 378 -0.44 -18.64 18.79
C GLY A 378 -1.02 -20.05 18.80
N SER A 379 -1.13 -20.69 17.64
CA SER A 379 -1.61 -22.08 17.55
C SER A 379 -0.70 -23.06 18.28
N LEU A 380 0.62 -22.93 18.14
CA LEU A 380 1.60 -23.73 18.86
C LEU A 380 1.51 -23.51 20.38
N VAL A 381 1.32 -22.25 20.81
CA VAL A 381 1.12 -21.93 22.23
C VAL A 381 -0.19 -22.54 22.74
N ALA A 382 -1.28 -22.42 21.99
CA ALA A 382 -2.58 -22.99 22.35
C ALA A 382 -2.51 -24.51 22.49
N ASP A 383 -1.83 -25.20 21.56
CA ASP A 383 -1.65 -26.65 21.61
C ASP A 383 -0.82 -27.08 22.83
N ALA A 384 0.24 -26.33 23.16
CA ALA A 384 1.05 -26.59 24.34
C ALA A 384 0.26 -26.37 25.65
N LEU A 385 -0.55 -25.30 25.73
CA LEU A 385 -1.41 -25.02 26.88
C LEU A 385 -2.50 -26.10 27.05
N ALA A 386 -3.10 -26.54 25.95
CA ALA A 386 -4.09 -27.62 25.94
C ALA A 386 -3.47 -28.95 26.39
N ALA A 387 -2.29 -29.31 25.88
CA ALA A 387 -1.56 -30.52 26.28
C ALA A 387 -1.17 -30.51 27.77
N ALA A 388 -0.85 -29.33 28.31
CA ALA A 388 -0.55 -29.14 29.73
C ALA A 388 -1.79 -29.04 30.63
N GLY A 389 -3.01 -29.07 30.08
CA GLY A 389 -4.25 -28.91 30.85
C GLY A 389 -4.40 -27.55 31.53
N THR A 390 -3.74 -26.51 31.00
CA THR A 390 -3.82 -25.15 31.56
C THR A 390 -5.08 -24.46 31.03
N PRO A 391 -5.98 -23.92 31.88
CA PRO A 391 -7.14 -23.19 31.39
C PRO A 391 -6.73 -21.95 30.59
N PHE A 392 -7.26 -21.80 29.38
CA PHE A 392 -6.97 -20.66 28.54
C PHE A 392 -8.15 -20.23 27.68
N LEU A 393 -8.16 -18.95 27.35
CA LEU A 393 -9.09 -18.30 26.44
C LEU A 393 -8.30 -17.78 25.24
N VAL A 394 -8.83 -17.94 24.04
CA VAL A 394 -8.25 -17.34 22.84
C VAL A 394 -9.04 -16.11 22.43
N ILE A 395 -8.40 -14.95 22.32
CA ILE A 395 -8.94 -13.79 21.61
C ILE A 395 -8.34 -13.81 20.22
N GLU A 396 -9.20 -13.76 19.22
CA GLU A 396 -8.76 -13.70 17.84
C GLU A 396 -9.70 -12.83 17.02
N ASP A 397 -9.16 -12.18 16.00
CA ASP A 397 -9.96 -11.42 15.06
C ASP A 397 -10.96 -12.34 14.32
N ALA A 398 -12.03 -11.74 13.81
CA ALA A 398 -13.16 -12.47 13.22
C ALA A 398 -12.84 -13.25 11.94
N ASP A 399 -11.63 -13.09 11.41
CA ASP A 399 -11.13 -13.65 10.16
C ASP A 399 -10.44 -15.01 10.33
N VAL A 400 -10.17 -15.45 11.56
CA VAL A 400 -9.56 -16.77 11.82
C VAL A 400 -10.63 -17.84 12.09
N PRO A 401 -10.59 -19.01 11.41
CA PRO A 401 -11.55 -20.06 11.66
C PRO A 401 -11.35 -20.73 13.02
N LEU A 402 -12.10 -20.27 14.03
CA LEU A 402 -12.10 -20.78 15.40
C LEU A 402 -12.93 -22.07 15.58
N ALA A 403 -13.55 -22.58 14.51
CA ALA A 403 -14.41 -23.77 14.57
C ALA A 403 -13.67 -24.99 15.16
N ALA A 404 -12.38 -25.15 14.83
CA ALA A 404 -11.55 -26.23 15.35
C ALA A 404 -11.25 -26.06 16.86
N LEU A 405 -11.03 -24.83 17.33
CA LEU A 405 -10.81 -24.54 18.75
C LEU A 405 -12.07 -24.78 19.58
N ARG A 406 -13.22 -24.31 19.10
CA ARG A 406 -14.51 -24.51 19.76
C ARG A 406 -14.89 -26.00 19.81
N ALA A 407 -14.62 -26.75 18.74
CA ALA A 407 -14.82 -28.20 18.72
C ALA A 407 -13.96 -28.96 19.75
N ARG A 408 -12.82 -28.37 20.16
CA ARG A 408 -11.94 -28.90 21.22
C ARG A 408 -12.32 -28.39 22.61
N GLY A 409 -13.42 -27.64 22.75
CA GLY A 409 -13.90 -27.09 24.01
C GLY A 409 -13.10 -25.89 24.52
N THR A 410 -12.26 -25.27 23.69
CA THR A 410 -11.54 -24.06 24.06
C THR A 410 -12.47 -22.84 23.97
N GLU A 411 -12.54 -22.04 25.03
CA GLU A 411 -13.25 -20.78 24.99
C GLU A 411 -12.57 -19.80 24.02
N THR A 412 -13.37 -19.10 23.23
CA THR A 412 -12.87 -18.15 22.23
C THR A 412 -13.68 -16.88 22.25
N LEU A 413 -13.01 -15.72 22.25
CA LEU A 413 -13.62 -14.43 21.95
C LEU A 413 -13.23 -14.01 20.54
N VAL A 414 -14.23 -13.57 19.79
CA VAL A 414 -14.04 -13.01 18.45
C VAL A 414 -14.03 -11.51 18.55
N GLY A 415 -12.94 -10.88 18.13
CA GLY A 415 -12.80 -9.44 18.09
C GLY A 415 -11.38 -8.97 18.37
N ASN A 416 -11.18 -7.67 18.20
CA ASN A 416 -9.87 -7.07 18.37
C ASN A 416 -9.53 -6.93 19.86
N ALA A 417 -8.37 -7.46 20.28
CA ALA A 417 -7.98 -7.40 21.70
C ALA A 417 -7.64 -5.98 22.19
N ALA A 418 -7.39 -5.02 21.31
CA ALA A 418 -7.23 -3.62 21.70
C ALA A 418 -8.58 -2.90 21.90
N ASP A 419 -9.70 -3.51 21.49
CA ASP A 419 -11.04 -3.02 21.82
C ASP A 419 -11.33 -3.26 23.32
N PRO A 420 -11.62 -2.20 24.10
CA PRO A 420 -11.91 -2.35 25.53
C PRO A 420 -13.05 -3.31 25.84
N GLU A 421 -14.07 -3.42 24.97
CA GLU A 421 -15.22 -4.31 25.21
C GLU A 421 -14.83 -5.79 25.08
N VAL A 422 -14.03 -6.12 24.06
CA VAL A 422 -13.52 -7.49 23.85
C VAL A 422 -12.56 -7.87 24.97
N LEU A 423 -11.68 -6.95 25.36
CA LEU A 423 -10.70 -7.20 26.40
C LEU A 423 -11.35 -7.32 27.79
N ALA A 424 -12.40 -6.55 28.05
CA ALA A 424 -13.21 -6.70 29.27
C ALA A 424 -13.90 -8.07 29.33
N ALA A 425 -14.42 -8.56 28.19
CA ALA A 425 -15.02 -9.88 28.10
C ALA A 425 -14.02 -11.02 28.40
N ALA A 426 -12.71 -10.78 28.27
CA ALA A 426 -11.67 -11.77 28.58
C ALA A 426 -11.37 -11.94 30.08
N ASN A 427 -12.03 -11.15 30.95
CA ASN A 427 -11.89 -11.20 32.40
C ASN A 427 -10.42 -11.08 32.89
N LEU A 428 -9.69 -10.09 32.38
CA LEU A 428 -8.27 -9.89 32.72
C LEU A 428 -8.01 -9.67 34.22
N GLY A 429 -9.00 -9.16 34.96
CA GLY A 429 -8.93 -8.98 36.41
C GLY A 429 -8.67 -10.29 37.17
N ALA A 430 -9.16 -11.42 36.67
CA ALA A 430 -8.96 -12.74 37.25
C ALA A 430 -7.92 -13.60 36.50
N ALA A 431 -7.43 -13.14 35.35
CA ALA A 431 -6.45 -13.87 34.54
C ALA A 431 -5.06 -13.87 35.21
N ARG A 432 -4.33 -14.99 35.08
CA ARG A 432 -2.96 -15.11 35.58
C ARG A 432 -1.94 -14.60 34.58
N ARG A 433 -2.18 -14.85 33.29
CA ARG A 433 -1.22 -14.56 32.22
C ARG A 433 -1.93 -14.05 30.98
N LEU A 434 -1.27 -13.12 30.29
CA LEU A 434 -1.63 -12.64 28.97
C LEU A 434 -0.48 -12.96 28.00
N VAL A 435 -0.78 -13.67 26.92
CA VAL A 435 0.17 -13.97 25.85
C VAL A 435 -0.25 -13.22 24.59
N LEU A 436 0.63 -12.35 24.09
CA LEU A 436 0.42 -11.58 22.87
C LEU A 436 1.23 -12.19 21.73
N ALA A 437 0.59 -13.02 20.90
CA ALA A 437 1.21 -13.71 19.77
C ALA A 437 1.04 -12.98 18.42
N ILE A 438 0.36 -11.83 18.44
CA ILE A 438 0.16 -10.96 17.28
C ILE A 438 1.46 -10.26 16.85
N PRO A 439 1.66 -10.01 15.53
CA PRO A 439 2.88 -9.40 15.02
C PRO A 439 2.91 -7.86 15.13
N ASN A 440 1.77 -7.22 15.43
CA ASN A 440 1.67 -5.76 15.48
C ASN A 440 2.01 -5.21 16.87
N ALA A 441 3.19 -4.61 17.02
CA ALA A 441 3.68 -4.10 18.30
C ALA A 441 2.87 -2.91 18.86
N PHE A 442 2.27 -2.07 18.02
CA PHE A 442 1.43 -0.96 18.49
C PHE A 442 0.14 -1.47 19.13
N GLU A 443 -0.50 -2.44 18.47
CA GLU A 443 -1.69 -3.10 18.99
C GLU A 443 -1.37 -3.87 20.28
N ALA A 444 -0.30 -4.68 20.27
CA ALA A 444 0.17 -5.36 21.46
C ALA A 444 0.42 -4.37 22.61
N GLY A 445 1.03 -3.20 22.34
CA GLY A 445 1.26 -2.16 23.33
C GLY A 445 -0.03 -1.59 23.95
N GLN A 446 -1.08 -1.37 23.14
CA GLN A 446 -2.38 -0.96 23.66
C GLN A 446 -3.00 -2.03 24.58
N VAL A 447 -2.91 -3.30 24.20
CA VAL A 447 -3.40 -4.41 25.03
C VAL A 447 -2.59 -4.50 26.33
N VAL A 448 -1.27 -4.34 26.29
CA VAL A 448 -0.40 -4.32 27.48
C VAL A 448 -0.86 -3.25 28.47
N GLN A 449 -1.06 -2.02 28.01
CA GLN A 449 -1.48 -0.91 28.87
C GLN A 449 -2.85 -1.19 29.51
N GLN A 450 -3.84 -1.60 28.71
CA GLN A 450 -5.17 -1.91 29.21
C GLN A 450 -5.15 -3.09 30.20
N ALA A 451 -4.35 -4.12 29.92
CA ALA A 451 -4.19 -5.26 30.80
C ALA A 451 -3.54 -4.89 32.14
N LYS A 452 -2.54 -4.00 32.14
CA LYS A 452 -1.93 -3.50 33.38
C LYS A 452 -2.86 -2.63 34.20
N VAL A 453 -3.75 -1.88 33.56
CA VAL A 453 -4.81 -1.14 34.27
C VAL A 453 -5.81 -2.11 34.90
N ALA A 454 -6.24 -3.14 34.16
CA ALA A 454 -7.22 -4.12 34.65
C ALA A 454 -6.66 -5.05 35.75
N ASN A 455 -5.39 -5.43 35.64
CA ASN A 455 -4.70 -6.30 36.59
C ASN A 455 -3.20 -5.95 36.63
N PRO A 456 -2.74 -5.13 37.59
CA PRO A 456 -1.34 -4.74 37.68
C PRO A 456 -0.36 -5.92 37.80
N SER A 457 -0.83 -7.03 38.40
CA SER A 457 -0.04 -8.25 38.64
C SER A 457 -0.04 -9.26 37.50
N ILE A 458 -0.75 -9.01 36.40
CA ILE A 458 -0.78 -9.96 35.27
C ILE A 458 0.63 -10.15 34.69
N GLU A 459 0.99 -11.41 34.44
CA GLU A 459 2.21 -11.75 33.70
C GLU A 459 1.94 -11.59 32.20
N ILE A 460 2.70 -10.74 31.52
CA ILE A 460 2.49 -10.47 30.09
C ILE A 460 3.69 -10.97 29.30
N VAL A 461 3.46 -11.94 28.42
CA VAL A 461 4.46 -12.45 27.47
C VAL A 461 4.09 -11.97 26.08
N ALA A 462 4.93 -11.12 25.49
CA ALA A 462 4.65 -10.52 24.18
C ALA A 462 5.68 -10.94 23.13
N ARG A 463 5.22 -11.08 21.88
CA ARG A 463 6.08 -11.29 20.73
C ARG A 463 6.54 -9.96 20.13
N ALA A 464 7.79 -9.92 19.64
CA ALA A 464 8.35 -8.81 18.88
C ALA A 464 9.17 -9.30 17.66
N HIS A 465 9.46 -8.38 16.74
CA HIS A 465 10.21 -8.58 15.50
C HIS A 465 11.42 -7.65 15.35
N SER A 466 11.60 -6.69 16.25
CA SER A 466 12.75 -5.80 16.26
C SER A 466 13.15 -5.39 17.67
N ASP A 467 14.39 -4.94 17.85
CA ASP A 467 14.86 -4.42 19.14
C ASP A 467 14.04 -3.23 19.64
N ALA A 468 13.59 -2.36 18.72
CA ALA A 468 12.74 -1.22 19.04
C ALA A 468 11.36 -1.65 19.58
N GLU A 469 10.78 -2.72 19.03
CA GLU A 469 9.51 -3.26 19.53
C GLU A 469 9.67 -3.92 20.91
N VAL A 470 10.81 -4.59 21.14
CA VAL A 470 11.15 -5.14 22.45
C VAL A 470 11.19 -4.04 23.50
N GLU A 471 11.92 -2.95 23.23
CA GLU A 471 12.02 -1.81 24.13
C GLU A 471 10.65 -1.14 24.34
N HIS A 472 9.88 -0.94 23.26
CA HIS A 472 8.55 -0.36 23.32
C HIS A 472 7.61 -1.16 24.24
N LEU A 473 7.45 -2.46 24.00
CA LEU A 473 6.55 -3.31 24.77
C LEU A 473 7.00 -3.46 26.23
N ALA A 474 8.31 -3.55 26.48
CA ALA A 474 8.87 -3.58 27.83
C ALA A 474 8.57 -2.26 28.58
N SER A 475 8.75 -1.11 27.93
CA SER A 475 8.47 0.22 28.53
C SER A 475 7.00 0.39 28.92
N LEU A 476 6.09 -0.30 28.23
CA LEU A 476 4.66 -0.30 28.50
C LEU A 476 4.24 -1.26 29.63
N GLY A 477 5.16 -2.10 30.11
CA GLY A 477 4.92 -3.01 31.23
C GLY A 477 4.74 -4.47 30.85
N ALA A 478 5.13 -4.90 29.64
CA ALA A 478 5.23 -6.31 29.31
C ALA A 478 6.28 -6.99 30.19
N SER A 479 5.96 -8.14 30.80
CA SER A 479 6.84 -8.85 31.73
C SER A 479 8.01 -9.53 31.02
N THR A 480 7.73 -10.08 29.83
CA THR A 480 8.74 -10.73 29.00
C THR A 480 8.39 -10.46 27.55
N VAL A 481 9.38 -10.04 26.77
CA VAL A 481 9.21 -9.81 25.33
C VAL A 481 10.16 -10.73 24.58
N ILE A 482 9.60 -11.60 23.73
CA ILE A 482 10.31 -12.61 22.96
C ILE A 482 10.43 -12.14 21.52
N MET A 483 11.68 -11.96 21.06
CA MET A 483 11.96 -11.61 19.67
C MET A 483 12.13 -12.87 18.82
N GLY A 484 11.34 -12.99 17.76
CA GLY A 484 11.32 -14.21 16.94
C GLY A 484 12.68 -14.58 16.36
N GLU A 485 13.43 -13.61 15.85
CA GLU A 485 14.74 -13.80 15.24
C GLU A 485 15.78 -14.30 16.26
N ARG A 486 15.70 -13.84 17.52
CA ARG A 486 16.60 -14.31 18.60
C ARG A 486 16.32 -15.74 18.99
N GLU A 487 15.04 -16.14 19.09
CA GLU A 487 14.70 -17.53 19.39
C GLU A 487 15.02 -18.48 18.22
N ILE A 488 14.87 -18.03 16.97
CA ILE A 488 15.33 -18.79 15.82
C ILE A 488 16.85 -18.98 15.86
N ALA A 489 17.60 -17.91 16.14
CA ALA A 489 19.06 -17.99 16.28
C ALA A 489 19.46 -18.94 17.41
N ARG A 490 18.77 -18.87 18.56
CA ARG A 490 18.98 -19.78 19.68
C ARG A 490 18.74 -21.24 19.29
N GLY A 491 17.65 -21.54 18.59
CA GLY A 491 17.37 -22.90 18.11
C GLY A 491 18.42 -23.41 17.12
N ILE A 492 18.97 -22.53 16.26
CA ILE A 492 20.08 -22.88 15.37
C ILE A 492 21.34 -23.23 16.17
N VAL A 493 21.69 -22.41 17.17
CA VAL A 493 22.85 -22.65 18.04
C VAL A 493 22.67 -23.96 18.81
N GLU A 494 21.52 -24.19 19.45
CA GLU A 494 21.21 -25.42 20.17
C GLU A 494 21.34 -26.66 19.25
N ARG A 495 20.94 -26.55 17.97
CA ARG A 495 21.09 -27.63 16.99
C ARG A 495 22.55 -27.89 16.59
N ILE A 496 23.36 -26.84 16.49
CA ILE A 496 24.80 -26.95 16.20
C ILE A 496 25.52 -27.59 17.39
N GLU A 497 25.19 -27.17 18.62
CA GLU A 497 25.78 -27.69 19.85
C GLU A 497 25.38 -29.15 20.13
N ALA A 498 24.16 -29.55 19.75
CA ALA A 498 23.68 -30.92 19.88
C ALA A 498 24.40 -31.95 18.97
N GLY A 499 25.27 -31.50 18.05
CA GLY A 499 26.02 -32.36 17.14
C GLY A 499 25.17 -32.93 15.98
N ALA A 500 25.84 -33.43 14.94
CA ALA A 500 25.18 -34.13 13.84
C ALA A 500 24.42 -35.37 14.38
N PRO A 501 23.22 -35.71 13.87
CA PRO A 501 22.57 -36.96 14.24
C PRO A 501 23.53 -38.11 13.89
N ALA A 502 23.71 -39.05 14.83
CA ALA A 502 24.42 -40.30 14.56
C ALA A 502 23.82 -40.93 13.30
N ASP A 503 24.72 -41.42 12.45
CA ASP A 503 24.40 -42.08 11.18
C ASP A 503 23.28 -43.12 11.40
N PRO A 504 22.13 -43.02 10.72
CA PRO A 504 21.03 -43.98 10.90
C PRO A 504 21.40 -45.43 10.54
N ASP A 505 22.56 -45.66 9.92
CA ASP A 505 23.05 -46.99 9.53
C ASP A 505 24.08 -47.61 10.50
N GLU A 506 24.38 -46.99 11.66
CA GLU A 506 25.30 -47.61 12.63
C GLU A 506 24.54 -48.57 13.57
N PRO A 507 24.76 -49.90 13.50
CA PRO A 507 24.05 -50.84 14.35
C PRO A 507 24.46 -50.62 15.81
N ALA A 508 23.46 -50.51 16.68
CA ALA A 508 23.64 -50.39 18.12
C ALA A 508 24.46 -51.57 18.67
N VAL A 509 25.78 -51.38 18.79
CA VAL A 509 26.63 -52.31 19.53
C VAL A 509 26.33 -52.10 21.00
N ALA A 510 25.66 -53.09 21.59
CA ALA A 510 25.40 -53.21 23.01
C ALA A 510 26.66 -52.91 23.82
N ARG A 511 26.63 -51.82 24.59
CA ARG A 511 27.56 -51.64 25.70
C ARG A 511 27.08 -52.52 26.84
N THR A 512 27.63 -53.73 26.88
CA THR A 512 27.52 -54.66 28.00
C THR A 512 28.10 -54.01 29.25
N GLU A 513 27.30 -53.92 30.30
CA GLU A 513 27.76 -53.70 31.67
C GLU A 513 28.83 -54.75 32.03
N THR A 514 29.96 -54.34 32.58
CA THR A 514 30.70 -55.17 33.54
C THR A 514 31.54 -54.32 34.49
N VAL A 515 31.13 -54.41 35.76
CA VAL A 515 31.78 -54.12 37.07
C VAL A 515 32.04 -52.68 37.45
#